data_AF-A0A8J2VH76-F1
#
_entry.id   AF-A0A8J2VH76-F1
#
_cell.length_a   1.000
_cell.length_b   1.000
_cell.length_c   1.000
_cell.angle_alpha   90.00
_cell.angle_beta   90.00
_cell.angle_gamma   90.00
#
_symmetry.space_group_name_H-M   'P 1'
#
loop_
_entity.id
_entity.type
_entity.pdbx_description
1 polymer ?
#
loop_
_entity_poly.entity_id
_entity_poly.type
_entity_poly.pdbx_seq_one_letter_code
_entity_poly.pdbx_strand_id
1 'polypeptide(L)'
;MKLEGVKNHLLLCNGASCTRNGAQEVTEAIRQEIRQLSMQKVVHTTKTLCNGRCAFGPIVIQYPRGIWYDQMTPERGRQLAQSIYQNISYLETASHVYDGRIFLKLEQGVNVNGDYWTGNDEDAHRDKHLSDGDRTKEPSLRKSEKQSD
;
A
#
# COMPACT_ATOMS: atom_id res chain seq x y z
N MET A 1 16.67 1.13 -14.97
CA MET A 1 16.22 1.88 -13.76
C MET A 1 16.94 1.27 -12.59
N LYS A 2 17.67 2.07 -11.79
CA LYS A 2 18.46 1.60 -10.65
C LYS A 2 17.67 1.92 -9.38
N LEU A 3 17.18 0.90 -8.67
CA LEU A 3 16.36 1.04 -7.46
C LEU A 3 17.18 0.84 -6.18
N GLU A 4 18.46 0.54 -6.30
CA GLU A 4 19.40 0.38 -5.20
C GLU A 4 19.43 1.65 -4.32
N GLY A 5 19.15 1.48 -3.02
CA GLY A 5 19.06 2.58 -2.04
C GLY A 5 17.68 3.24 -1.92
N VAL A 6 16.72 2.90 -2.79
CA VAL A 6 15.34 3.36 -2.67
C VAL A 6 14.67 2.66 -1.49
N LYS A 7 14.18 3.45 -0.54
CA LYS A 7 13.45 2.99 0.66
C LYS A 7 11.94 3.01 0.46
N ASN A 8 11.43 3.89 -0.41
CA ASN A 8 10.02 4.00 -0.74
C ASN A 8 9.80 4.13 -2.23
N HIS A 9 8.85 3.38 -2.77
CA HIS A 9 8.43 3.47 -4.16
C HIS A 9 6.94 3.79 -4.21
N LEU A 10 6.62 4.98 -4.71
CA LEU A 10 5.25 5.43 -4.89
C LEU A 10 4.76 5.15 -6.31
N LEU A 11 3.68 4.38 -6.43
CA LEU A 11 2.96 4.20 -7.69
C LEU A 11 1.79 5.19 -7.73
N LEU A 12 1.81 6.06 -8.73
CA LEU A 12 0.92 7.22 -8.85
C LEU A 12 -0.04 6.99 -10.02
N CYS A 13 -1.27 6.59 -9.75
CA CYS A 13 -2.24 6.27 -10.80
C CYS A 13 -2.60 7.52 -11.61
N ASN A 14 -2.23 7.52 -12.89
CA ASN A 14 -2.60 8.54 -13.88
C ASN A 14 -3.44 7.91 -15.02
N GLY A 15 -4.21 6.86 -14.71
CA GLY A 15 -5.24 6.36 -15.63
C GLY A 15 -6.39 7.36 -15.80
N ALA A 16 -7.16 7.25 -16.89
CA ALA A 16 -8.14 8.26 -17.32
C ALA A 16 -9.06 8.79 -16.19
N SER A 17 -9.62 7.90 -15.36
CA SER A 17 -10.49 8.31 -14.24
C SER A 17 -9.72 9.05 -13.13
N CYS A 18 -8.52 8.61 -12.77
CA CYS A 18 -7.69 9.30 -11.78
C CYS A 18 -7.23 10.65 -12.31
N THR A 19 -6.86 10.75 -13.58
CA THR A 19 -6.50 12.03 -14.23
C THR A 19 -7.66 13.01 -14.20
N ARG A 20 -8.90 12.58 -14.52
CA ARG A 20 -10.09 13.43 -14.37
C ARG A 20 -10.34 13.90 -12.94
N ASN A 21 -9.86 13.14 -11.96
CA ASN A 21 -9.97 13.48 -10.53
C ASN A 21 -8.72 14.20 -9.99
N GLY A 22 -7.84 14.74 -10.84
CA GLY A 22 -6.70 15.56 -10.41
C GLY A 22 -5.41 14.80 -10.08
N ALA A 23 -5.21 13.60 -10.64
CA ALA A 23 -4.00 12.81 -10.37
C ALA A 23 -2.69 13.44 -10.86
N GLN A 24 -2.76 14.32 -11.86
CA GLN A 24 -1.56 14.99 -12.37
C GLN A 24 -1.01 15.95 -11.31
N GLU A 25 -1.88 16.75 -10.71
CA GLU A 25 -1.59 17.72 -9.66
C GLU A 25 -1.09 17.00 -8.40
N VAL A 26 -1.68 15.86 -8.04
CA VAL A 26 -1.18 14.98 -6.97
C VAL A 26 0.25 14.52 -7.27
N THR A 27 0.52 14.10 -8.51
CA THR A 27 1.85 13.63 -8.90
C THR A 27 2.89 14.74 -8.81
N GLU A 28 2.55 15.94 -9.29
CA GLU A 28 3.42 17.10 -9.27
C GLU A 28 3.73 17.52 -7.84
N ALA A 29 2.71 17.60 -6.97
CA ALA A 29 2.86 17.94 -5.56
C ALA A 29 3.77 16.95 -4.81
N ILE A 30 3.55 15.64 -4.96
CA ILE A 30 4.39 14.60 -4.34
C ILE A 30 5.84 14.75 -4.81
N ARG A 31 6.07 14.90 -6.12
CA ARG A 31 7.43 15.01 -6.67
C ARG A 31 8.11 16.31 -6.27
N GLN A 32 7.36 17.41 -6.13
CA GLN A 32 7.88 18.68 -5.64
C GLN A 32 8.32 18.57 -4.18
N GLU A 33 7.47 17.99 -3.32
CA GLU A 33 7.78 17.80 -1.90
C GLU A 33 8.99 16.89 -1.70
N ILE A 34 9.07 15.77 -2.44
CA ILE A 34 10.25 14.90 -2.47
C ILE A 34 11.52 15.68 -2.82
N ARG A 35 11.42 16.64 -3.77
CA ARG A 35 12.57 17.47 -4.12
C ARG A 35 12.94 18.47 -3.04
N GLN A 36 11.95 19.13 -2.45
CA GLN A 36 12.15 20.12 -1.38
C GLN A 36 12.78 19.48 -0.14
N LEU A 37 12.41 18.25 0.18
CA LEU A 37 12.93 17.47 1.30
C LEU A 37 14.20 16.65 0.96
N SER A 38 14.77 16.84 -0.24
CA SER A 38 16.00 16.16 -0.69
C SER A 38 15.94 14.62 -0.64
N MET A 39 14.77 14.03 -0.90
CA MET A 39 14.52 12.59 -0.79
C MET A 39 14.68 11.82 -2.11
N GLN A 40 15.19 12.43 -3.18
CA GLN A 40 15.22 11.84 -4.53
C GLN A 40 16.06 10.55 -4.62
N LYS A 41 17.01 10.34 -3.69
CA LYS A 41 17.82 9.12 -3.63
C LYS A 41 17.12 7.96 -2.92
N VAL A 42 16.13 8.23 -2.09
CA VAL A 42 15.46 7.24 -1.22
C VAL A 42 13.98 7.06 -1.52
N VAL A 43 13.36 7.97 -2.28
CA VAL A 43 11.98 7.86 -2.75
C VAL A 43 11.96 7.84 -4.27
N HIS A 44 11.48 6.75 -4.85
CA HIS A 44 11.20 6.64 -6.27
C HIS A 44 9.70 6.81 -6.55
N THR A 45 9.35 7.34 -7.73
CA THR A 45 7.95 7.48 -8.15
C THR A 45 7.76 6.94 -9.56
N THR A 46 6.71 6.16 -9.78
CA THR A 46 6.29 5.70 -11.10
C THR A 46 4.86 6.13 -11.36
N LYS A 47 4.62 6.80 -12.48
CA LYS A 47 3.25 7.00 -12.96
C LYS A 47 2.75 5.66 -13.49
N THR A 48 1.60 5.21 -13.00
CA THR A 48 0.94 3.99 -13.47
C THR A 48 -0.36 4.35 -14.19
N LEU A 49 -0.98 3.36 -14.83
CA LEU A 49 -2.36 3.46 -15.30
C LEU A 49 -3.31 2.80 -14.28
N CYS A 50 -4.46 2.31 -14.75
CA CYS A 50 -5.53 1.81 -13.89
C CYS A 50 -5.06 0.68 -12.96
N ASN A 51 -5.42 0.80 -11.67
CA ASN A 51 -5.20 -0.22 -10.64
C ASN A 51 -6.54 -0.84 -10.15
N GLY A 52 -7.61 -0.73 -10.95
CA GLY A 52 -8.93 -1.31 -10.64
C GLY A 52 -9.80 -0.53 -9.63
N ARG A 53 -9.31 0.58 -9.06
CA ARG A 53 -10.01 1.35 -8.00
C ARG A 53 -10.47 2.74 -8.45
N CYS A 54 -10.99 2.83 -9.69
CA CYS A 54 -11.38 4.09 -10.32
C CYS A 54 -12.37 4.94 -9.51
N ALA A 55 -13.31 4.30 -8.81
CA ALA A 55 -14.33 4.98 -8.00
C ALA A 55 -13.74 5.79 -6.82
N PHE A 56 -12.50 5.47 -6.42
CA PHE A 56 -11.82 6.12 -5.29
C PHE A 56 -10.59 6.92 -5.73
N GLY A 57 -10.40 7.14 -7.04
CA GLY A 57 -9.23 7.86 -7.55
C GLY A 57 -9.23 9.35 -7.18
N PRO A 58 -8.04 9.99 -7.07
CA PRO A 58 -6.71 9.48 -7.41
C PRO A 58 -6.14 8.46 -6.41
N ILE A 59 -5.47 7.43 -6.92
CA ILE A 59 -4.86 6.34 -6.12
C ILE A 59 -3.35 6.50 -6.06
N VAL A 60 -2.78 6.35 -4.86
CA VAL A 60 -1.34 6.23 -4.62
C VAL A 60 -1.05 4.95 -3.84
N ILE A 61 -0.02 4.21 -4.22
CA ILE A 61 0.41 3.00 -3.51
C ILE A 61 1.85 3.18 -3.05
N GLN A 62 2.13 2.91 -1.77
CA GLN A 62 3.47 2.99 -1.18
C GLN A 62 4.02 1.58 -0.94
N TYR A 63 5.07 1.23 -1.68
CA TYR A 63 5.93 0.11 -1.35
C TYR A 63 7.20 0.59 -0.64
N PRO A 64 7.83 -0.27 0.18
CA PRO A 64 7.46 -1.65 0.54
C PRO A 64 6.35 -1.76 1.60
N ARG A 65 5.92 -0.64 2.21
CA ARG A 65 4.91 -0.62 3.29
C ARG A 65 3.57 -1.26 2.93
N GLY A 66 3.25 -1.36 1.65
CA GLY A 66 2.00 -1.95 1.15
C GLY A 66 0.76 -1.13 1.51
N ILE A 67 0.88 0.19 1.61
CA ILE A 67 -0.25 1.08 1.94
C ILE A 67 -0.88 1.60 0.64
N TRP A 68 -2.20 1.53 0.56
CA TRP A 68 -3.01 2.07 -0.53
C TRP A 68 -3.74 3.32 -0.05
N TYR A 69 -3.59 4.40 -0.80
CA TYR A 69 -4.20 5.70 -0.53
C TYR A 69 -5.27 6.02 -1.56
N ASP A 70 -6.46 6.36 -1.07
CA ASP A 70 -7.63 6.70 -1.88
C ASP A 70 -7.88 8.21 -1.84
N GLN A 71 -8.57 8.75 -2.85
CA GLN A 71 -9.02 10.14 -2.93
C GLN A 71 -7.90 11.15 -2.60
N MET A 72 -6.72 10.89 -3.17
CA MET A 72 -5.55 11.73 -2.94
C MET A 72 -5.75 13.12 -3.56
N THR A 73 -5.36 14.14 -2.81
CA THR A 73 -5.30 15.54 -3.26
C THR A 73 -3.85 16.01 -3.25
N PRO A 74 -3.51 17.13 -3.92
CA PRO A 74 -2.15 17.68 -3.87
C PRO A 74 -1.66 17.92 -2.43
N GLU A 75 -2.53 18.35 -1.53
CA GLU A 75 -2.22 18.55 -0.11
C GLU A 75 -1.87 17.24 0.59
N ARG A 76 -2.71 16.22 0.44
CA ARG A 76 -2.46 14.88 0.99
C ARG A 76 -1.21 14.23 0.41
N GLY A 77 -0.91 14.52 -0.87
CA GLY A 77 0.33 14.11 -1.52
C GLY A 77 1.58 14.71 -0.86
N ARG A 78 1.55 16.00 -0.48
CA ARG A 78 2.63 16.63 0.29
C ARG A 78 2.75 16.00 1.68
N GLN A 79 1.64 15.84 2.39
CA GLN A 79 1.61 15.22 3.71
C GLN A 79 2.16 13.78 3.69
N LEU A 80 1.85 13.00 2.66
CA LEU A 80 2.44 11.67 2.45
C LEU A 80 3.96 11.75 2.33
N ALA A 81 4.50 12.64 1.47
CA ALA A 81 5.95 12.80 1.34
C ALA A 81 6.60 13.27 2.66
N GLN A 82 5.98 14.20 3.37
CA GLN A 82 6.44 14.67 4.69
C GLN A 82 6.45 13.53 5.72
N SER A 83 5.43 12.65 5.73
CA SER A 83 5.38 11.49 6.61
C SER A 83 6.53 10.51 6.34
N ILE A 84 6.90 10.33 5.05
CA ILE A 84 8.04 9.50 4.64
C ILE A 84 9.34 10.12 5.16
N TYR A 85 9.50 11.43 5.04
CA TYR A 85 10.67 12.15 5.56
C TYR A 85 10.82 12.00 7.08
N GLN A 86 9.69 12.03 7.80
CA GLN A 86 9.63 11.85 9.25
C GLN A 86 9.66 10.38 9.70
N ASN A 87 9.67 9.44 8.75
CA ASN A 87 9.58 8.01 9.00
C ASN A 87 8.35 7.58 9.84
N ILE A 88 7.19 8.20 9.59
CA ILE A 88 5.91 7.85 10.22
C ILE A 88 4.91 7.35 9.19
N SER A 89 3.88 6.63 9.64
CA SER A 89 2.79 6.18 8.77
C SER A 89 1.81 7.33 8.51
N TYR A 90 1.58 7.68 7.24
CA TYR A 90 0.40 8.47 6.87
C TYR A 90 -0.79 7.53 6.69
N LEU A 91 -1.89 7.77 7.41
CA LEU A 91 -3.04 6.86 7.45
C LEU A 91 -4.39 7.52 7.24
N GLU A 92 -4.44 8.85 7.12
CA GLU A 92 -5.71 9.60 6.95
C GLU A 92 -6.54 9.11 5.76
N THR A 93 -5.87 8.75 4.66
CA THR A 93 -6.51 8.22 3.43
C THR A 93 -6.12 6.79 3.13
N ALA A 94 -5.48 6.10 4.07
CA ALA A 94 -5.12 4.71 3.89
C ALA A 94 -6.40 3.86 3.85
N SER A 95 -6.65 3.23 2.72
CA SER A 95 -7.79 2.32 2.51
C SER A 95 -7.41 0.88 2.78
N HIS A 96 -6.16 0.51 2.47
CA HIS A 96 -5.64 -0.83 2.68
C HIS A 96 -4.19 -0.77 3.15
N VAL A 97 -3.79 -1.74 3.97
CA VAL A 97 -2.41 -1.93 4.42
C VAL A 97 -2.06 -3.41 4.34
N TYR A 98 -0.87 -3.72 3.86
CA TYR A 98 -0.30 -5.06 3.93
C TYR A 98 0.31 -5.30 5.31
N ASP A 99 -0.12 -6.36 6.01
CA ASP A 99 0.38 -6.70 7.35
C ASP A 99 1.61 -7.63 7.34
N GLY A 100 2.11 -8.00 6.16
CA GLY A 100 3.16 -9.01 6.00
C GLY A 100 2.64 -10.35 5.46
N ARG A 101 1.32 -10.58 5.48
CA ARG A 101 0.66 -11.80 4.99
C ARG A 101 -0.48 -11.49 4.03
N ILE A 102 -1.34 -10.53 4.37
CA ILE A 102 -2.54 -10.17 3.62
C ILE A 102 -2.75 -8.65 3.59
N PHE A 103 -3.61 -8.18 2.67
CA PHE A 103 -4.09 -6.81 2.71
C PHE A 103 -5.32 -6.70 3.61
N LEU A 104 -5.23 -5.83 4.60
CA LEU A 104 -6.33 -5.46 5.48
C LEU A 104 -6.98 -4.18 4.96
N LYS A 105 -8.31 -4.13 4.92
CA LYS A 105 -9.06 -2.90 4.67
C LYS A 105 -9.11 -2.10 5.99
N LEU A 106 -8.69 -0.84 5.95
CA LEU A 106 -8.83 0.06 7.08
C LEU A 106 -10.23 0.67 7.04
N GLU A 107 -11.06 0.32 8.01
CA GLU A 107 -12.32 1.03 8.26
C GLU A 107 -12.05 2.25 9.13
N GLN A 108 -12.86 3.31 8.99
CA GLN A 108 -12.71 4.53 9.79
C GLN A 108 -12.77 4.16 11.29
N GLY A 109 -11.65 4.32 12.01
CA GLY A 109 -11.56 4.02 13.44
C GLY A 109 -10.72 2.80 13.84
N VAL A 110 -10.04 2.12 12.91
CA VAL A 110 -9.09 1.04 13.28
C VAL A 110 -7.80 1.64 13.85
N ASN A 111 -7.54 1.37 15.13
CA ASN A 111 -6.31 1.76 15.81
C ASN A 111 -5.17 0.83 15.37
N VAL A 112 -4.33 1.31 14.47
CA VAL A 112 -3.14 0.63 13.95
C VAL A 112 -1.98 0.67 14.96
N ASN A 113 -2.15 0.00 16.09
CA ASN A 113 -1.04 -0.16 17.04
C ASN A 113 -0.01 -1.13 16.47
N GLY A 114 1.14 -0.61 16.06
CA GLY A 114 2.45 -1.24 16.23
C GLY A 114 2.88 -2.40 15.32
N ASP A 115 1.99 -3.15 14.68
CA ASP A 115 2.37 -4.46 14.10
C ASP A 115 2.61 -4.46 12.57
N TYR A 116 2.67 -3.29 11.92
CA TYR A 116 2.92 -3.23 10.47
C TYR A 116 4.42 -3.21 10.18
N TRP A 117 4.84 -4.03 9.21
CA TRP A 117 6.22 -4.18 8.77
C TRP A 117 6.89 -2.79 8.59
N THR A 118 7.78 -2.44 9.51
CA THR A 118 8.41 -1.10 9.58
C THR A 118 9.59 -0.94 8.63
N GLY A 119 9.98 -2.02 7.95
CA GLY A 119 11.14 -2.04 7.05
C GLY A 119 12.49 -1.95 7.76
N ASN A 120 12.53 -2.16 9.09
CA ASN A 120 13.77 -2.43 9.79
C ASN A 120 14.11 -3.93 9.64
N ASP A 121 15.34 -4.23 9.22
CA ASP A 121 15.84 -5.60 8.98
C ASP A 121 15.74 -6.53 10.20
N GLU A 122 15.48 -5.99 11.39
CA GLU A 122 15.35 -6.74 12.65
C GLU A 122 13.99 -7.43 12.85
N ASP A 123 12.94 -7.03 12.12
CA ASP A 123 11.60 -7.60 12.26
C ASP A 123 11.43 -8.93 11.48
N ALA A 124 12.45 -9.40 10.77
CA ALA A 124 12.41 -10.62 9.95
C ALA A 124 12.37 -11.95 10.75
N HIS A 125 12.44 -11.90 12.08
CA HIS A 125 12.61 -13.10 12.92
C HIS A 125 11.65 -13.22 14.13
N ARG A 126 10.39 -12.81 13.99
CA ARG A 126 9.38 -13.08 15.01
C ARG A 126 8.25 -13.98 14.54
N ASP A 127 8.64 -15.12 13.97
CA ASP A 127 7.81 -16.33 14.01
C ASP A 127 7.95 -16.96 15.41
N LYS A 128 7.21 -16.43 16.40
CA LYS A 128 7.08 -17.06 17.72
C LYS A 128 5.61 -17.07 18.14
N HIS A 129 5.06 -18.28 18.16
CA HIS A 129 3.79 -18.73 18.71
C HIS A 129 2.61 -18.88 17.75
N LEU A 130 2.73 -19.87 16.86
CA LEU A 130 1.62 -20.80 16.62
C LEU A 130 2.06 -22.15 17.20
N SER A 131 1.82 -22.34 18.50
CA SER A 131 1.91 -23.65 19.13
C SER A 131 0.78 -24.53 18.60
N ASP A 132 1.13 -25.77 18.26
CA ASP A 132 0.24 -26.83 17.80
C ASP A 132 -1.13 -26.85 18.49
N GLY A 133 -2.20 -26.76 17.70
CA GLY A 133 -3.54 -27.16 18.14
C GLY A 133 -4.70 -26.33 17.61
N ASP A 134 -5.00 -26.41 16.31
CA ASP A 134 -6.40 -26.65 15.88
C ASP A 134 -6.41 -27.14 14.44
N ARG A 135 -6.30 -28.46 14.32
CA ARG A 135 -6.38 -29.18 13.05
C ARG A 135 -7.80 -29.75 12.95
N THR A 136 -8.82 -28.92 12.71
CA THR A 136 -10.14 -29.45 12.32
C THR A 136 -10.88 -28.62 11.27
N LYS A 137 -11.01 -29.25 10.08
CA LYS A 137 -12.12 -29.17 9.11
C LYS A 137 -12.01 -28.14 7.96
N GLU A 138 -11.27 -28.53 6.92
CA GLU A 138 -11.64 -28.21 5.54
C GLU A 138 -12.93 -28.95 5.14
N PRO A 139 -13.91 -28.32 4.47
CA PRO A 139 -14.99 -29.05 3.81
C PRO A 139 -14.50 -29.58 2.45
N SER A 140 -14.36 -30.90 2.36
CA SER A 140 -14.03 -31.61 1.13
C SER A 140 -15.16 -31.49 0.08
N LEU A 141 -14.94 -30.72 -0.98
CA LEU A 141 -15.73 -30.85 -2.20
C LEU A 141 -15.25 -32.09 -2.97
N ARG A 142 -15.90 -33.23 -2.72
CA ARG A 142 -15.74 -34.44 -3.53
C ARG A 142 -16.41 -34.24 -4.88
N LYS A 143 -15.63 -34.46 -5.93
CA LYS A 143 -16.09 -34.79 -7.28
C LYS A 143 -16.87 -36.11 -7.24
N SER A 144 -17.98 -36.20 -7.98
CA SER A 144 -18.52 -37.48 -8.44
C SER A 144 -18.79 -37.40 -9.95
N GLU A 145 -18.00 -38.17 -10.70
CA GLU A 145 -18.27 -38.56 -12.09
C GLU A 145 -19.35 -39.67 -12.13
N LYS A 146 -20.17 -39.65 -13.19
CA LYS A 146 -20.86 -40.72 -13.98
C LYS A 146 -21.13 -42.09 -13.28
N GLN A 147 -22.28 -42.76 -13.47
CA GLN A 147 -22.73 -43.36 -14.74
C GLN A 147 -24.08 -44.12 -14.57
N SER A 148 -24.79 -44.32 -15.70
CA SER A 148 -25.78 -45.38 -16.06
C SER A 148 -27.11 -45.53 -15.28
N ASP A 149 -28.22 -45.28 -15.97
CA ASP A 149 -29.09 -46.33 -16.56
C ASP A 149 -29.68 -45.84 -17.89
#